data_AF-A0A960QGB7-F1
#
_entry.id   AF-A0A960QGB7-F1
#
_cell.length_a   1.000
_cell.length_b   1.000
_cell.length_c   1.000
_cell.angle_alpha   90.00
_cell.angle_beta   90.00
_cell.angle_gamma   90.00
#
_symmetry.space_group_name_H-M   'P 1'
#
loop_
_entity.id
_entity.type
_entity.pdbx_description
1 polymer ?
#
loop_
_entity_poly.entity_id
_entity_poly.type
_entity_poly.pdbx_seq_one_letter_code
_entity_poly.pdbx_strand_id
1 'polypeptide(L)'
;MEIQRYGIMGGIALAATSFLALSDGVAQTLATGSGVGISSAVSGATEASRFETGRSLTASQGISGLSVLPGSSTNASTTPSLPKVFAPTRPRTRYTRYPWKRDIVATVFWIGEKPTPNNPTPNNKSAWDREWEKNFGGYDDPDAEDRDGYRPKDFVPGQNPFYIALPYNDLQTGGGTKTSARHVVPWFDREFERPGKTIIKGRWVAIRRGSEVCYAQWEDVGPFETDDWQYIFGEEAPKTKGNGGAGIDVSPAVRDHLGMSTRGVCDWRFVDEEEVPEGPWKLWGENNPFAKTSGGEAGSGSATDPERIVKLREMAEQYLGDLPTGAASAAE
;
A
#
# COMPACT_ATOMS: atom_id res chain seq x y z
N MET A 1 -61.59 42.98 -34.10
CA MET A 1 -60.98 42.69 -35.41
C MET A 1 -59.87 41.69 -35.12
N GLU A 2 -59.97 40.50 -35.70
CA GLU A 2 -59.16 39.28 -35.50
C GLU A 2 -58.90 38.74 -34.04
N ILE A 3 -58.72 37.44 -33.68
CA ILE A 3 -58.34 36.15 -34.36
C ILE A 3 -56.80 35.98 -34.44
N GLN A 4 -56.08 34.86 -34.17
CA GLN A 4 -56.24 33.45 -33.65
C GLN A 4 -54.80 32.99 -33.19
N ARG A 5 -54.44 31.92 -32.43
CA ARG A 5 -55.08 30.87 -31.58
C ARG A 5 -54.00 30.05 -30.82
N TYR A 6 -54.36 29.37 -29.71
CA TYR A 6 -53.63 28.24 -29.03
C TYR A 6 -52.24 28.52 -28.40
N GLY A 7 -51.75 27.72 -27.42
CA GLY A 7 -52.32 26.61 -26.64
C GLY A 7 -51.50 26.41 -25.33
N ILE A 8 -52.07 26.17 -24.15
CA ILE A 8 -52.69 24.93 -23.61
C ILE A 8 -51.69 23.80 -23.28
N MET A 9 -51.38 23.70 -21.97
CA MET A 9 -50.96 22.54 -21.15
C MET A 9 -49.73 21.69 -21.57
N GLY A 10 -49.00 21.10 -20.61
CA GLY A 10 -49.15 21.14 -19.15
C GLY A 10 -47.98 20.49 -18.40
N GLY A 11 -47.76 20.88 -17.15
CA GLY A 11 -46.67 20.33 -16.32
C GLY A 11 -47.05 19.01 -15.67
N ILE A 12 -46.11 18.05 -15.65
CA ILE A 12 -46.22 16.78 -14.91
C ILE A 12 -45.11 16.75 -13.87
N ALA A 13 -45.48 16.76 -12.60
CA ALA A 13 -44.57 16.43 -11.50
C ALA A 13 -44.58 14.91 -11.30
N LEU A 14 -43.41 14.27 -11.30
CA LEU A 14 -43.30 12.88 -10.85
C LEU A 14 -43.25 12.85 -9.33
N ALA A 15 -44.33 12.33 -8.71
CA ALA A 15 -44.33 12.00 -7.30
C ALA A 15 -43.59 10.67 -7.07
N ALA A 16 -42.72 10.62 -6.04
CA ALA A 16 -42.05 9.40 -5.64
C ALA A 16 -42.99 8.53 -4.80
N THR A 17 -43.54 7.47 -5.38
CA THR A 17 -44.37 6.49 -4.67
C THR A 17 -43.51 5.50 -3.88
N SER A 18 -43.47 5.66 -2.56
CA SER A 18 -42.92 4.65 -1.65
C SER A 18 -43.82 3.42 -1.59
N PHE A 19 -43.27 2.23 -1.86
CA PHE A 19 -43.97 0.96 -1.62
C PHE A 19 -43.48 0.32 -0.32
N LEU A 20 -44.38 0.28 0.67
CA LEU A 20 -44.27 -0.62 1.81
C LEU A 20 -44.71 -2.02 1.36
N ALA A 21 -43.82 -3.01 1.49
CA ALA A 21 -44.19 -4.41 1.44
C ALA A 21 -44.29 -4.93 2.88
N LEU A 22 -45.49 -5.37 3.28
CA LEU A 22 -45.74 -5.96 4.60
C LEU A 22 -45.24 -7.40 4.66
N SER A 23 -44.88 -7.83 5.86
CA SER A 23 -44.56 -9.22 6.19
C SER A 23 -45.82 -10.09 6.16
N ASP A 24 -45.69 -11.30 5.61
CA ASP A 24 -46.46 -12.45 6.06
C ASP A 24 -45.52 -13.65 6.25
N GLY A 25 -45.74 -14.41 7.32
CA GLY A 25 -44.88 -15.53 7.70
C GLY A 25 -45.62 -16.86 7.67
N VAL A 26 -44.98 -17.89 7.11
CA VAL A 26 -45.47 -19.27 7.19
C VAL A 26 -44.36 -20.15 7.77
N ALA A 27 -44.58 -20.66 8.98
CA ALA A 27 -43.79 -21.72 9.56
C ALA A 27 -44.55 -23.05 9.42
N GLN A 28 -43.85 -24.11 9.02
CA GLN A 28 -44.32 -25.49 9.21
C GLN A 28 -43.11 -26.43 9.36
N THR A 29 -43.35 -27.59 9.98
CA THR A 29 -42.33 -28.40 10.65
C THR A 29 -42.50 -29.88 10.30
N LEU A 30 -41.43 -30.68 10.49
CA LEU A 30 -41.38 -32.16 10.38
C LEU A 30 -41.30 -32.67 8.91
N ALA A 31 -40.70 -33.83 8.60
CA ALA A 31 -40.26 -34.93 9.47
C ALA A 31 -39.06 -35.77 8.94
N THR A 32 -38.33 -36.40 9.88
CA THR A 32 -37.72 -37.76 9.86
C THR A 32 -36.71 -38.25 8.79
N GLY A 33 -35.58 -38.77 9.29
CA GLY A 33 -34.78 -39.87 8.69
C GLY A 33 -33.74 -39.46 7.63
N SER A 34 -32.57 -40.07 7.48
CA SER A 34 -31.82 -41.12 8.22
C SER A 34 -30.32 -40.95 7.86
N GLY A 35 -29.29 -41.48 8.52
CA GLY A 35 -29.24 -42.48 9.59
C GLY A 35 -28.04 -43.43 9.45
N VAL A 36 -26.84 -42.93 9.11
CA VAL A 36 -25.56 -43.67 9.08
C VAL A 36 -24.42 -42.72 9.51
N GLY A 37 -23.42 -43.10 10.31
CA GLY A 37 -23.23 -44.38 11.00
C GLY A 37 -21.85 -45.04 10.85
N ILE A 38 -20.74 -44.29 10.95
CA ILE A 38 -19.38 -44.87 11.08
C ILE A 38 -18.61 -44.21 12.23
N SER A 39 -17.94 -45.05 13.03
CA SER A 39 -17.22 -44.64 14.23
C SER A 39 -15.72 -44.51 13.97
N SER A 40 -15.04 -43.62 14.69
CA SER A 40 -13.62 -43.76 14.98
C SER A 40 -13.40 -43.47 16.47
N ALA A 41 -12.49 -44.21 17.11
CA ALA A 41 -12.17 -44.11 18.52
C ALA A 41 -10.80 -44.74 18.78
N VAL A 42 -10.17 -44.36 19.90
CA VAL A 42 -8.91 -44.94 20.44
C VAL A 42 -7.66 -44.58 19.60
N SER A 43 -6.53 -44.11 20.14
CA SER A 43 -6.19 -43.78 21.55
C SER A 43 -5.33 -42.52 21.63
N GLY A 44 -5.32 -41.87 22.79
CA GLY A 44 -4.16 -41.10 23.23
C GLY A 44 -3.11 -42.01 23.86
N ALA A 45 -1.84 -41.64 23.75
CA ALA A 45 -0.74 -42.21 24.52
C ALA A 45 0.20 -41.07 24.95
N THR A 46 0.47 -40.97 26.24
CA THR A 46 1.48 -40.08 26.82
C THR A 46 2.76 -40.89 27.01
N GLU A 47 3.93 -40.28 26.81
CA GLU A 47 5.15 -40.85 27.37
C GLU A 47 6.19 -39.77 27.70
N ALA A 48 6.80 -39.91 28.88
CA ALA A 48 7.79 -38.98 29.39
C ALA A 48 8.72 -39.67 30.42
N SER A 49 9.96 -39.94 30.02
CA SER A 49 11.10 -40.22 30.90
C SER A 49 12.37 -39.76 30.16
N ARG A 50 13.38 -39.07 30.71
CA ARG A 50 13.97 -38.95 32.06
C ARG A 50 14.93 -40.09 32.42
N PHE A 51 16.07 -39.68 33.00
CA PHE A 51 17.21 -40.44 33.55
C PHE A 51 18.25 -40.96 32.52
N GLU A 52 19.56 -41.01 32.81
CA GLU A 52 20.31 -40.72 34.06
C GLU A 52 21.68 -40.02 33.84
N THR A 53 22.38 -39.69 34.94
CA THR A 53 23.66 -38.96 35.07
C THR A 53 24.93 -39.81 34.89
N GLY A 54 26.07 -39.20 34.57
CA GLY A 54 27.40 -39.84 34.65
C GLY A 54 28.60 -38.87 34.82
N ARG A 55 29.45 -39.15 35.82
CA ARG A 55 30.72 -38.48 36.23
C ARG A 55 31.71 -38.24 35.06
N SER A 56 32.56 -37.19 34.98
CA SER A 56 33.41 -36.45 35.96
C SER A 56 34.80 -37.06 36.25
N LEU A 57 35.81 -36.19 36.46
CA LEU A 57 37.26 -36.44 36.75
C LEU A 57 38.11 -36.86 35.51
N THR A 58 39.42 -36.55 35.34
CA THR A 58 40.42 -35.74 36.11
C THR A 58 41.67 -35.41 35.25
N ALA A 59 42.41 -34.33 35.60
CA ALA A 59 43.90 -34.17 35.61
C ALA A 59 44.77 -34.43 34.33
N SER A 60 45.99 -33.89 34.13
CA SER A 60 46.71 -32.69 34.65
C SER A 60 48.10 -32.53 33.98
N GLN A 61 48.70 -31.33 34.02
CA GLN A 61 50.13 -31.01 33.71
C GLN A 61 50.57 -31.10 32.21
N GLY A 62 51.59 -30.36 31.74
CA GLY A 62 52.32 -29.25 32.38
C GLY A 62 53.50 -28.64 31.57
N ILE A 63 53.80 -27.37 31.88
CA ILE A 63 55.08 -26.62 31.84
C ILE A 63 56.10 -26.66 30.66
N SER A 64 56.38 -25.44 30.17
CA SER A 64 57.71 -24.84 29.90
C SER A 64 58.50 -25.11 28.61
N GLY A 65 59.00 -24.01 28.01
CA GLY A 65 60.07 -23.99 27.00
C GLY A 65 60.29 -22.61 26.37
N LEU A 66 61.31 -21.85 26.81
CA LEU A 66 61.77 -20.62 26.13
C LEU A 66 62.95 -20.92 25.20
N SER A 67 63.03 -20.19 24.09
CA SER A 67 64.29 -19.88 23.41
C SER A 67 64.20 -18.52 22.71
N VAL A 68 65.34 -17.85 22.52
CA VAL A 68 65.47 -16.45 22.09
C VAL A 68 66.67 -16.33 21.16
N LEU A 69 66.59 -15.47 20.13
CA LEU A 69 67.63 -14.53 19.60
C LEU A 69 67.09 -13.83 18.29
N PRO A 70 67.68 -12.73 17.78
CA PRO A 70 66.89 -11.62 17.23
C PRO A 70 67.29 -11.12 15.82
N GLY A 71 66.54 -10.14 15.29
CA GLY A 71 66.95 -9.34 14.11
C GLY A 71 66.01 -8.16 13.80
N SER A 72 66.60 -7.00 13.50
CA SER A 72 66.00 -5.73 13.01
C SER A 72 64.86 -5.92 11.97
N SER A 73 63.77 -5.15 11.90
CA SER A 73 63.58 -3.68 11.89
C SER A 73 62.07 -3.33 12.01
N THR A 74 61.52 -2.13 12.26
CA THR A 74 61.94 -0.78 12.75
C THR A 74 60.68 0.07 13.07
N ASN A 75 60.83 1.18 13.81
CA ASN A 75 59.97 2.40 13.83
C ASN A 75 58.43 2.28 13.76
N ALA A 76 57.76 2.44 14.91
CA ALA A 76 56.94 3.63 15.23
C ALA A 76 56.21 3.47 16.58
N SER A 77 56.10 4.55 17.36
CA SER A 77 55.41 4.53 18.66
C SER A 77 53.94 4.93 18.52
N THR A 78 53.02 4.05 18.90
CA THR A 78 51.60 4.41 19.10
C THR A 78 51.07 3.75 20.37
N THR A 79 50.44 4.54 21.24
CA THR A 79 49.86 4.07 22.51
C THR A 79 48.67 3.12 22.30
N PRO A 80 48.47 2.11 23.17
CA PRO A 80 47.38 1.15 23.01
C PRO A 80 46.01 1.81 23.24
N SER A 81 45.18 1.83 22.20
CA SER A 81 43.77 2.21 22.34
C SER A 81 42.95 1.04 22.89
N LEU A 82 42.05 1.32 23.82
CA LEU A 82 41.11 0.33 24.36
C LEU A 82 40.22 -0.23 23.24
N PRO A 83 39.83 -1.52 23.30
CA PRO A 83 38.97 -2.11 22.29
C PRO A 83 37.61 -1.41 22.28
N LYS A 84 37.33 -0.67 21.20
CA LYS A 84 35.99 -0.13 20.93
C LYS A 84 35.05 -1.29 20.63
N VAL A 85 34.39 -1.80 21.67
CA VAL A 85 33.24 -2.68 21.52
C VAL A 85 32.19 -1.93 20.71
N PHE A 86 31.99 -2.36 19.46
CA PHE A 86 30.84 -1.96 18.67
C PHE A 86 29.61 -2.62 19.31
N ALA A 87 29.03 -1.93 20.30
CA ALA A 87 27.68 -2.26 20.76
C ALA A 87 26.76 -2.21 19.54
N PRO A 88 25.96 -3.26 19.25
CA PRO A 88 25.06 -3.23 18.12
C PRO A 88 24.03 -2.13 18.37
N THR A 89 24.21 -0.99 17.71
CA THR A 89 23.20 0.05 17.64
C THR A 89 21.94 -0.61 17.13
N ARG A 90 20.89 -0.65 17.97
CA ARG A 90 19.57 -1.15 17.59
C ARG A 90 19.24 -0.57 16.20
N PRO A 91 18.81 -1.40 15.23
CA PRO A 91 18.56 -0.90 13.88
C PRO A 91 17.66 0.32 14.00
N ARG A 92 18.03 1.43 13.33
CA ARG A 92 17.23 2.65 13.36
C ARG A 92 15.85 2.26 12.85
N THR A 93 14.90 2.13 13.77
CA THR A 93 13.48 2.09 13.43
C THR A 93 13.23 3.39 12.69
N ARG A 94 13.17 3.33 11.35
CA ARG A 94 12.67 4.45 10.56
C ARG A 94 11.32 4.76 11.19
N TYR A 95 11.17 5.94 11.78
CA TYR A 95 9.86 6.43 12.17
C TYR A 95 9.11 6.62 10.85
N THR A 96 8.34 5.61 10.48
CA THR A 96 7.54 5.61 9.25
C THR A 96 6.58 6.78 9.37
N ARG A 97 6.73 7.79 8.50
CA ARG A 97 5.98 9.06 8.62
C ARG A 97 4.47 8.84 8.71
N TYR A 98 4.01 7.74 8.11
CA TYR A 98 2.64 7.27 8.11
C TYR A 98 2.58 5.91 8.83
N PRO A 99 1.66 5.70 9.80
CA PRO A 99 1.52 4.45 10.53
C PRO A 99 0.88 3.35 9.67
N TRP A 100 1.00 2.09 10.11
CA TRP A 100 0.29 0.96 9.51
C TRP A 100 -1.17 0.93 9.92
N LYS A 101 -2.07 1.00 8.93
CA LYS A 101 -3.43 0.46 9.02
C LYS A 101 -3.33 -1.05 9.06
N ARG A 102 -4.07 -1.71 9.95
CA ARG A 102 -3.95 -3.16 10.22
C ARG A 102 -5.27 -3.87 10.10
N ASP A 103 -5.19 -5.17 9.83
CA ASP A 103 -6.33 -6.08 9.76
C ASP A 103 -7.43 -5.58 8.79
N ILE A 104 -7.02 -4.87 7.73
CA ILE A 104 -7.90 -4.25 6.75
C ILE A 104 -8.39 -5.29 5.76
N VAL A 105 -9.71 -5.40 5.60
CA VAL A 105 -10.31 -6.20 4.53
C VAL A 105 -9.98 -5.56 3.18
N ALA A 106 -9.40 -6.36 2.29
CA ALA A 106 -9.01 -5.96 0.95
C ALA A 106 -9.82 -6.76 -0.09
N THR A 107 -10.27 -6.07 -1.15
CA THR A 107 -10.91 -6.69 -2.32
C THR A 107 -10.05 -6.50 -3.56
N VAL A 108 -10.28 -7.34 -4.57
CA VAL A 108 -9.58 -7.25 -5.86
C VAL A 108 -10.48 -6.57 -6.89
N PHE A 109 -9.95 -5.54 -7.53
CA PHE A 109 -10.56 -4.82 -8.65
C PHE A 109 -9.55 -4.72 -9.80
N TRP A 110 -10.00 -4.44 -11.01
CA TRP A 110 -9.10 -4.33 -12.16
C TRP A 110 -9.58 -3.33 -13.21
N ILE A 111 -8.63 -2.78 -13.96
CA ILE A 111 -8.86 -1.81 -15.04
C ILE A 111 -9.65 -2.46 -16.19
N GLY A 112 -10.68 -1.76 -16.64
CA GLY A 112 -11.59 -2.23 -17.70
C GLY A 112 -12.69 -3.19 -17.22
N GLU A 113 -12.86 -3.43 -15.91
CA GLU A 113 -14.00 -4.19 -15.37
C GLU A 113 -15.32 -3.63 -15.92
N LYS A 114 -16.15 -4.51 -16.48
CA LYS A 114 -17.48 -4.17 -17.02
C LYS A 114 -18.50 -4.13 -15.89
N PRO A 115 -19.49 -3.21 -15.95
CA PRO A 115 -20.44 -3.05 -14.87
C PRO A 115 -21.37 -4.28 -14.81
N THR A 116 -21.57 -4.79 -13.60
CA THR A 116 -22.44 -5.93 -13.30
C THR A 116 -23.62 -5.49 -12.43
N PRO A 117 -24.68 -6.30 -12.26
CA PRO A 117 -25.79 -5.95 -11.35
C PRO A 117 -25.36 -5.71 -9.89
N ASN A 118 -24.20 -6.24 -9.48
CA ASN A 118 -23.65 -6.09 -8.12
C ASN A 118 -22.52 -5.03 -8.04
N ASN A 119 -21.87 -4.71 -9.16
CA ASN A 119 -20.91 -3.61 -9.29
C ASN A 119 -21.34 -2.70 -10.47
N PRO A 120 -22.18 -1.68 -10.26
CA PRO A 120 -22.72 -0.86 -11.34
C PRO A 120 -21.72 0.15 -11.93
N THR A 121 -20.56 0.32 -11.31
CA THR A 121 -19.50 1.24 -11.76
C THR A 121 -18.49 0.48 -12.63
N PRO A 122 -18.26 0.90 -13.89
CA PRO A 122 -17.20 0.31 -14.72
C PRO A 122 -15.83 0.90 -14.40
N ASN A 123 -14.80 0.06 -14.29
CA ASN A 123 -13.42 0.49 -14.00
C ASN A 123 -12.64 0.87 -15.28
N ASN A 124 -13.32 1.27 -16.36
CA ASN A 124 -12.65 1.76 -17.58
C ASN A 124 -12.16 3.21 -17.45
N LYS A 125 -12.45 3.84 -16.31
CA LYS A 125 -12.06 5.18 -15.89
C LYS A 125 -11.81 5.15 -14.40
N SER A 126 -10.84 5.92 -13.92
CA SER A 126 -10.68 6.18 -12.49
C SER A 126 -11.27 7.54 -12.12
N ALA A 127 -11.27 7.84 -10.82
CA ALA A 127 -11.56 9.17 -10.26
C ALA A 127 -10.75 10.32 -10.91
N TRP A 128 -9.61 10.01 -11.53
CA TRP A 128 -8.68 11.00 -12.10
C TRP A 128 -8.30 10.77 -13.57
N ASP A 129 -8.46 9.56 -14.10
CA ASP A 129 -8.22 9.23 -15.52
C ASP A 129 -9.52 8.86 -16.24
N ARG A 130 -9.90 9.66 -17.25
CA ARG A 130 -11.12 9.47 -18.06
C ARG A 130 -10.95 8.50 -19.23
N GLU A 131 -9.73 8.04 -19.47
CA GLU A 131 -9.37 7.08 -20.51
C GLU A 131 -8.52 5.93 -19.92
N TRP A 132 -8.77 5.58 -18.64
CA TRP A 132 -7.87 4.73 -17.84
C TRP A 132 -7.54 3.38 -18.49
N GLU A 133 -8.53 2.67 -19.03
CA GLU A 133 -8.32 1.41 -19.78
C GLU A 133 -7.40 1.60 -20.98
N LYS A 134 -7.61 2.66 -21.76
CA LYS A 134 -6.81 3.01 -22.94
C LYS A 134 -5.38 3.43 -22.57
N ASN A 135 -5.21 4.18 -21.47
CA ASN A 135 -3.91 4.66 -21.01
C ASN A 135 -3.11 3.57 -20.28
N PHE A 136 -3.78 2.60 -19.64
CA PHE A 136 -3.18 1.37 -19.17
C PHE A 136 -2.76 0.45 -20.34
N GLY A 137 -3.48 0.51 -21.47
CA GLY A 137 -3.19 -0.21 -22.71
C GLY A 137 -4.20 -1.29 -23.07
N GLY A 138 -5.20 -1.53 -22.22
CA GLY A 138 -6.24 -2.55 -22.40
C GLY A 138 -6.88 -2.96 -21.08
N TYR A 139 -7.56 -4.11 -21.11
CA TYR A 139 -8.16 -4.77 -19.95
C TYR A 139 -7.10 -5.44 -19.08
N ASP A 140 -7.08 -5.18 -17.77
CA ASP A 140 -6.13 -5.81 -16.84
C ASP A 140 -6.65 -7.16 -16.36
N ASP A 141 -6.55 -8.20 -17.20
CA ASP A 141 -7.27 -9.46 -16.98
C ASP A 141 -6.93 -10.12 -15.62
N PRO A 142 -7.89 -10.34 -14.73
CA PRO A 142 -7.65 -10.93 -13.42
C PRO A 142 -7.44 -12.46 -13.45
N ASP A 143 -7.65 -13.18 -14.56
CA ASP A 143 -7.31 -14.61 -14.60
C ASP A 143 -5.78 -14.81 -14.46
N ALA A 144 -5.36 -15.90 -13.83
CA ALA A 144 -3.94 -16.22 -13.67
C ALA A 144 -3.33 -16.76 -14.98
N GLU A 145 -4.12 -17.44 -15.81
CA GLU A 145 -3.65 -18.03 -17.06
C GLU A 145 -3.37 -16.96 -18.14
N ASP A 146 -4.03 -15.79 -18.06
CA ASP A 146 -3.91 -14.69 -19.03
C ASP A 146 -3.02 -13.52 -18.56
N ARG A 147 -2.08 -13.84 -17.66
CA ARG A 147 -1.02 -12.93 -17.20
C ARG A 147 0.38 -13.43 -17.56
N ASP A 148 1.29 -12.49 -17.80
CA ASP A 148 2.73 -12.72 -17.92
C ASP A 148 3.42 -12.13 -16.68
N GLY A 149 3.67 -12.99 -15.69
CA GLY A 149 4.14 -12.58 -14.37
C GLY A 149 3.13 -11.71 -13.63
N TYR A 150 3.26 -10.39 -13.73
CA TYR A 150 2.42 -9.41 -13.02
C TYR A 150 1.63 -8.47 -13.95
N ARG A 151 1.77 -8.61 -15.27
CA ARG A 151 1.02 -7.83 -16.28
C ARG A 151 0.04 -8.74 -17.05
N PRO A 152 -0.96 -8.18 -17.74
CA PRO A 152 -1.67 -8.90 -18.80
C PRO A 152 -0.70 -9.43 -19.85
N LYS A 153 -1.03 -10.60 -20.39
CA LYS A 153 -0.21 -11.36 -21.36
C LYS A 153 -0.12 -10.65 -22.71
N ASP A 154 -1.25 -10.13 -23.20
CA ASP A 154 -1.41 -9.57 -24.54
C ASP A 154 -0.70 -8.23 -24.80
N PHE A 155 -0.40 -7.43 -23.76
CA PHE A 155 0.22 -6.11 -23.92
C PHE A 155 1.15 -5.73 -22.77
N VAL A 156 2.09 -4.81 -23.03
CA VAL A 156 2.92 -4.20 -21.98
C VAL A 156 2.18 -2.96 -21.45
N PRO A 157 1.86 -2.87 -20.14
CA PRO A 157 1.07 -1.77 -19.61
C PRO A 157 1.72 -0.38 -19.75
N GLY A 158 0.93 0.57 -20.24
CA GLY A 158 1.25 2.01 -20.30
C GLY A 158 1.14 2.72 -18.94
N GLN A 159 0.48 2.10 -17.95
CA GLN A 159 0.50 2.51 -16.55
C GLN A 159 0.91 1.32 -15.65
N ASN A 160 1.41 1.59 -14.44
CA ASN A 160 1.94 0.58 -13.53
C ASN A 160 0.85 -0.46 -13.16
N PRO A 161 1.04 -1.77 -13.41
CA PRO A 161 0.07 -2.80 -13.01
C PRO A 161 -0.06 -2.97 -11.48
N PHE A 162 0.85 -2.41 -10.68
CA PHE A 162 0.73 -2.36 -9.23
C PHE A 162 -0.01 -1.08 -8.79
N TYR A 163 -1.33 -1.16 -8.74
CA TYR A 163 -2.21 -0.06 -8.37
C TYR A 163 -3.26 -0.45 -7.32
N ILE A 164 -3.83 0.56 -6.65
CA ILE A 164 -4.90 0.43 -5.66
C ILE A 164 -5.96 1.52 -5.77
N ALA A 165 -7.11 1.27 -5.15
CA ALA A 165 -8.05 2.30 -4.74
C ALA A 165 -8.08 2.45 -3.20
N LEU A 166 -8.28 3.68 -2.73
CA LEU A 166 -8.59 3.99 -1.33
C LEU A 166 -9.79 4.95 -1.23
N PRO A 167 -10.65 4.84 -0.21
CA PRO A 167 -11.96 5.53 -0.12
C PRO A 167 -11.96 7.06 0.12
N TYR A 168 -11.04 7.82 -0.50
CA TYR A 168 -11.00 9.28 -0.44
C TYR A 168 -10.62 9.93 -1.78
N ASN A 169 -11.44 10.86 -2.27
CA ASN A 169 -11.06 11.78 -3.34
C ASN A 169 -10.70 13.14 -2.73
N ASP A 170 -9.62 13.79 -3.18
CA ASP A 170 -9.30 15.17 -2.80
C ASP A 170 -10.01 16.22 -3.68
N LEU A 171 -10.60 15.79 -4.79
CA LEU A 171 -11.42 16.61 -5.67
C LEU A 171 -12.91 16.54 -5.31
N GLN A 172 -13.63 17.63 -5.57
CA GLN A 172 -15.07 17.73 -5.35
C GLN A 172 -15.88 17.45 -6.63
N THR A 173 -17.13 16.99 -6.49
CA THR A 173 -18.06 16.83 -7.61
C THR A 173 -18.26 18.16 -8.35
N GLY A 174 -18.13 18.15 -9.68
CA GLY A 174 -18.14 19.36 -10.51
C GLY A 174 -16.75 19.99 -10.72
N GLY A 175 -15.72 19.54 -10.00
CA GLY A 175 -14.33 19.99 -10.14
C GLY A 175 -13.89 21.04 -9.11
N GLY A 176 -12.58 21.19 -8.97
CA GLY A 176 -11.96 21.89 -7.85
C GLY A 176 -11.48 20.92 -6.75
N THR A 177 -10.62 21.41 -5.87
CA THR A 177 -10.09 20.65 -4.72
C THR A 177 -11.00 20.87 -3.50
N LYS A 178 -11.33 19.82 -2.75
CA LYS A 178 -12.13 19.91 -1.52
C LYS A 178 -11.47 20.84 -0.51
N THR A 179 -12.25 21.67 0.18
CA THR A 179 -11.76 22.51 1.28
C THR A 179 -11.18 21.69 2.44
N SER A 180 -11.73 20.48 2.69
CA SER A 180 -11.21 19.54 3.69
C SER A 180 -9.81 19.02 3.37
N ALA A 181 -9.43 18.89 2.08
CA ALA A 181 -8.16 18.30 1.67
C ALA A 181 -6.95 19.00 2.30
N ARG A 182 -7.00 20.34 2.44
CA ARG A 182 -5.93 21.13 3.09
C ARG A 182 -5.73 20.81 4.57
N HIS A 183 -6.75 20.33 5.25
CA HIS A 183 -6.70 20.03 6.68
C HIS A 183 -6.44 18.55 6.99
N VAL A 184 -6.61 17.65 6.01
CA VAL A 184 -6.54 16.19 6.23
C VAL A 184 -5.40 15.51 5.48
N VAL A 185 -4.95 16.02 4.33
CA VAL A 185 -3.89 15.38 3.53
C VAL A 185 -2.51 15.81 4.06
N PRO A 186 -1.67 14.93 4.64
CA PRO A 186 -0.46 15.32 5.39
C PRO A 186 0.64 16.01 4.58
N TRP A 187 0.53 16.01 3.25
CA TRP A 187 1.48 16.60 2.31
C TRP A 187 0.90 17.80 1.53
N PHE A 188 -0.29 18.29 1.88
CA PHE A 188 -1.01 19.30 1.07
C PHE A 188 -0.17 20.54 0.74
N ASP A 189 0.33 21.26 1.75
CA ASP A 189 1.02 22.54 1.53
C ASP A 189 2.37 22.41 0.79
N ARG A 190 2.91 21.18 0.62
CA ARG A 190 4.12 20.89 -0.18
C ARG A 190 3.82 20.60 -1.66
N GLU A 191 2.64 20.05 -1.94
CA GLU A 191 2.34 19.36 -3.20
C GLU A 191 1.19 20.03 -3.99
N PHE A 192 0.45 20.94 -3.35
CA PHE A 192 -0.67 21.66 -3.95
C PHE A 192 -0.18 22.72 -4.96
N GLU A 193 -0.31 22.38 -6.25
CA GLU A 193 -0.04 23.30 -7.35
C GLU A 193 -1.18 24.31 -7.57
N ARG A 194 -2.43 23.82 -7.66
CA ARG A 194 -3.60 24.61 -8.04
C ARG A 194 -4.92 23.87 -7.79
N PRO A 195 -6.06 24.59 -7.65
CA PRO A 195 -7.38 23.97 -7.53
C PRO A 195 -7.70 23.03 -8.71
N GLY A 196 -8.31 21.89 -8.41
CA GLY A 196 -8.76 20.92 -9.41
C GLY A 196 -7.66 20.05 -10.02
N LYS A 197 -6.40 20.17 -9.56
CA LYS A 197 -5.38 19.14 -9.72
C LYS A 197 -5.37 18.29 -8.44
N THR A 198 -5.31 16.96 -8.59
CA THR A 198 -5.21 16.04 -7.45
C THR A 198 -3.78 15.99 -6.91
N ILE A 199 -3.64 15.80 -5.61
CA ILE A 199 -2.37 15.64 -4.87
C ILE A 199 -2.21 14.25 -4.23
N ILE A 200 -3.15 13.32 -4.50
CA ILE A 200 -3.17 11.97 -3.92
C ILE A 200 -2.98 10.84 -4.96
N LYS A 201 -3.32 11.07 -6.24
CA LYS A 201 -2.98 10.14 -7.34
C LYS A 201 -1.46 9.90 -7.39
N GLY A 202 -1.04 8.66 -7.64
CA GLY A 202 0.36 8.25 -7.73
C GLY A 202 1.06 8.10 -6.37
N ARG A 203 0.35 8.33 -5.24
CA ARG A 203 0.93 8.09 -3.92
C ARG A 203 1.21 6.62 -3.70
N TRP A 204 2.42 6.31 -3.27
CA TRP A 204 2.84 4.95 -2.99
C TRP A 204 2.34 4.47 -1.63
N VAL A 205 1.97 3.19 -1.59
CA VAL A 205 1.75 2.44 -0.35
C VAL A 205 2.70 1.24 -0.27
N ALA A 206 2.92 0.76 0.94
CA ALA A 206 3.35 -0.62 1.22
C ALA A 206 2.14 -1.40 1.74
N ILE A 207 1.95 -2.62 1.25
CA ILE A 207 0.83 -3.51 1.57
C ILE A 207 1.43 -4.84 2.03
N ARG A 208 1.13 -5.27 3.25
CA ARG A 208 1.72 -6.46 3.88
C ARG A 208 0.68 -7.55 4.12
N ARG A 209 1.07 -8.80 3.85
CA ARG A 209 0.30 -9.99 4.23
C ARG A 209 1.25 -11.11 4.66
N GLY A 210 1.24 -11.43 5.95
CA GLY A 210 2.21 -12.38 6.53
C GLY A 210 3.63 -11.82 6.45
N SER A 211 4.54 -12.56 5.80
CA SER A 211 5.90 -12.14 5.48
C SER A 211 6.00 -11.19 4.29
N GLU A 212 5.05 -11.27 3.34
CA GLU A 212 5.17 -10.61 2.04
C GLU A 212 4.76 -9.13 2.12
N VAL A 213 5.49 -8.28 1.38
CA VAL A 213 5.24 -6.83 1.29
C VAL A 213 5.28 -6.39 -0.17
N CYS A 214 4.13 -6.01 -0.70
CA CYS A 214 3.96 -5.41 -2.01
C CYS A 214 4.01 -3.88 -1.91
N TYR A 215 4.32 -3.21 -3.02
CA TYR A 215 4.24 -1.75 -3.15
C TYR A 215 3.42 -1.39 -4.38
N ALA A 216 2.57 -0.38 -4.27
CA ALA A 216 1.61 -0.01 -5.31
C ALA A 216 1.28 1.49 -5.30
N GLN A 217 0.80 2.00 -6.44
CA GLN A 217 0.36 3.39 -6.60
C GLN A 217 -1.14 3.56 -6.37
N TRP A 218 -1.54 4.64 -5.70
CA TRP A 218 -2.94 5.02 -5.55
C TRP A 218 -3.47 5.65 -6.84
N GLU A 219 -4.38 4.96 -7.54
CA GLU A 219 -4.81 5.33 -8.90
C GLU A 219 -6.33 5.48 -9.08
N ASP A 220 -7.13 5.02 -8.11
CA ASP A 220 -8.59 5.24 -8.08
C ASP A 220 -9.16 5.46 -6.66
N VAL A 221 -10.47 5.70 -6.54
CA VAL A 221 -11.18 5.97 -5.28
C VAL A 221 -12.28 4.96 -5.01
N GLY A 222 -12.08 4.14 -3.97
CA GLY A 222 -12.95 3.04 -3.54
C GLY A 222 -12.25 2.22 -2.44
N PRO A 223 -12.91 1.25 -1.79
CA PRO A 223 -14.24 0.73 -2.09
C PRO A 223 -15.38 1.55 -1.46
N PHE A 224 -16.51 1.64 -2.17
CA PHE A 224 -17.82 2.23 -1.78
C PHE A 224 -17.86 3.73 -1.41
N GLU A 225 -16.80 4.25 -0.80
CA GLU A 225 -16.73 5.58 -0.18
C GLU A 225 -15.77 6.50 -0.95
N THR A 226 -16.04 7.81 -0.94
CA THR A 226 -15.21 8.83 -1.63
C THR A 226 -14.79 10.00 -0.73
N ASP A 227 -15.11 9.92 0.57
CA ASP A 227 -14.79 10.93 1.59
C ASP A 227 -14.60 10.27 2.98
N ASP A 228 -13.80 9.20 3.05
CA ASP A 228 -13.46 8.50 4.30
C ASP A 228 -12.10 8.94 4.86
N TRP A 229 -11.89 10.27 4.96
CA TRP A 229 -10.61 10.85 5.36
C TRP A 229 -10.21 10.50 6.80
N GLN A 230 -11.17 10.21 7.68
CA GLN A 230 -10.91 9.76 9.04
C GLN A 230 -10.22 8.38 9.06
N TYR A 231 -10.63 7.48 8.17
CA TYR A 231 -9.94 6.20 7.97
C TYR A 231 -8.63 6.36 7.20
N ILE A 232 -8.56 7.21 6.16
CA ILE A 232 -7.34 7.34 5.35
C ILE A 232 -6.20 8.07 6.07
N PHE A 233 -6.48 9.16 6.77
CA PHE A 233 -5.45 10.02 7.39
C PHE A 233 -5.52 10.09 8.92
N GLY A 234 -6.65 9.70 9.54
CA GLY A 234 -6.81 9.59 10.99
C GLY A 234 -6.50 8.18 11.53
N GLU A 235 -7.20 7.76 12.58
CA GLU A 235 -7.05 6.44 13.22
C GLU A 235 -8.28 5.52 13.08
N GLU A 236 -9.37 5.99 12.47
CA GLU A 236 -10.62 5.23 12.32
C GLU A 236 -10.47 3.99 11.43
N ALA A 237 -11.42 3.06 11.55
CA ALA A 237 -11.62 1.93 10.65
C ALA A 237 -12.51 2.31 9.44
N PRO A 238 -12.51 1.54 8.33
CA PRO A 238 -13.31 1.85 7.14
C PRO A 238 -14.79 2.08 7.46
N LYS A 239 -15.34 3.20 6.98
CA LYS A 239 -16.72 3.63 7.24
C LYS A 239 -17.74 2.68 6.63
N THR A 240 -17.48 2.20 5.42
CA THR A 240 -18.34 1.24 4.71
C THR A 240 -18.54 -0.07 5.49
N LYS A 241 -19.64 -0.77 5.20
CA LYS A 241 -19.89 -2.15 5.62
C LYS A 241 -20.02 -3.12 4.43
N GLY A 242 -19.91 -2.60 3.20
CA GLY A 242 -19.84 -3.39 1.98
C GLY A 242 -18.60 -4.30 1.95
N ASN A 243 -18.71 -5.46 1.30
CA ASN A 243 -17.70 -6.53 1.22
C ASN A 243 -17.14 -7.04 2.58
N GLY A 244 -17.80 -6.69 3.70
CA GLY A 244 -17.35 -6.98 5.06
C GLY A 244 -16.53 -5.85 5.71
N GLY A 245 -16.67 -4.61 5.24
CA GLY A 245 -15.88 -3.47 5.71
C GLY A 245 -14.55 -3.33 4.96
N ALA A 246 -14.58 -3.53 3.63
CA ALA A 246 -13.39 -3.35 2.80
C ALA A 246 -12.84 -1.92 2.90
N GLY A 247 -11.52 -1.77 2.97
CA GLY A 247 -10.85 -0.47 3.12
C GLY A 247 -9.79 -0.18 2.06
N ILE A 248 -9.55 -1.10 1.14
CA ILE A 248 -8.59 -0.97 0.04
C ILE A 248 -9.01 -1.95 -1.06
N ASP A 249 -9.01 -1.49 -2.31
CA ASP A 249 -9.07 -2.39 -3.46
C ASP A 249 -7.69 -2.48 -4.09
N VAL A 250 -7.28 -3.68 -4.49
CA VAL A 250 -5.93 -3.96 -5.00
C VAL A 250 -5.98 -4.59 -6.39
N SER A 251 -5.02 -4.25 -7.24
CA SER A 251 -4.92 -4.83 -8.59
C SER A 251 -4.63 -6.34 -8.57
N PRO A 252 -4.85 -7.06 -9.69
CA PRO A 252 -4.44 -8.45 -9.82
C PRO A 252 -2.94 -8.64 -9.56
N ALA A 253 -2.07 -7.72 -9.99
CA ALA A 253 -0.63 -7.78 -9.73
C ALA A 253 -0.29 -7.79 -8.22
N VAL A 254 -0.98 -6.95 -7.43
CA VAL A 254 -0.81 -6.90 -5.97
C VAL A 254 -1.38 -8.17 -5.32
N ARG A 255 -2.55 -8.64 -5.77
CA ARG A 255 -3.15 -9.90 -5.35
C ARG A 255 -2.17 -11.07 -5.54
N ASP A 256 -1.63 -11.20 -6.74
CA ASP A 256 -0.75 -12.30 -7.14
C ASP A 256 0.56 -12.27 -6.35
N HIS A 257 1.15 -11.09 -6.17
CA HIS A 257 2.37 -10.91 -5.38
C HIS A 257 2.18 -11.27 -3.90
N LEU A 258 1.02 -10.96 -3.32
CA LEU A 258 0.69 -11.28 -1.93
C LEU A 258 0.01 -12.65 -1.76
N GLY A 259 -0.11 -13.46 -2.82
CA GLY A 259 -0.78 -14.77 -2.82
C GLY A 259 -2.24 -14.71 -2.33
N MET A 260 -2.95 -13.63 -2.64
CA MET A 260 -4.28 -13.32 -2.09
C MET A 260 -5.41 -13.98 -2.88
N SER A 261 -6.46 -14.39 -2.18
CA SER A 261 -7.78 -14.63 -2.74
C SER A 261 -8.43 -13.30 -3.17
N THR A 262 -9.47 -13.36 -4.02
CA THR A 262 -10.24 -12.20 -4.53
C THR A 262 -10.81 -11.27 -3.44
N ARG A 263 -10.92 -11.78 -2.21
CA ARG A 263 -11.03 -10.99 -0.98
C ARG A 263 -10.07 -11.55 0.06
N GLY A 264 -9.42 -10.69 0.84
CA GLY A 264 -8.47 -11.07 1.88
C GLY A 264 -8.38 -10.04 3.02
N VAL A 265 -7.35 -10.19 3.85
CA VAL A 265 -6.98 -9.23 4.90
C VAL A 265 -5.50 -8.90 4.73
N CYS A 266 -5.15 -7.62 4.91
CA CYS A 266 -3.78 -7.11 4.83
C CYS A 266 -3.57 -5.94 5.81
N ASP A 267 -2.32 -5.58 6.03
CA ASP A 267 -1.95 -4.27 6.57
C ASP A 267 -1.53 -3.35 5.42
N TRP A 268 -1.71 -2.04 5.53
CA TRP A 268 -1.11 -1.08 4.58
C TRP A 268 -0.67 0.21 5.25
N ARG A 269 0.24 0.94 4.60
CA ARG A 269 0.60 2.33 4.94
C ARG A 269 1.01 3.11 3.71
N PHE A 270 0.89 4.43 3.75
CA PHE A 270 1.61 5.29 2.82
C PHE A 270 3.13 5.17 3.00
N VAL A 271 3.86 5.41 1.92
CA VAL A 271 5.32 5.47 1.88
C VAL A 271 5.76 6.64 1.01
N ASP A 272 6.92 7.23 1.28
CA ASP A 272 7.57 8.14 0.32
C ASP A 272 8.33 7.29 -0.74
N GLU A 273 8.67 7.87 -1.90
CA GLU A 273 9.31 7.14 -3.01
C GLU A 273 10.66 6.50 -2.61
N GLU A 274 11.41 7.14 -1.71
CA GLU A 274 12.70 6.68 -1.17
C GLU A 274 12.56 5.56 -0.11
N GLU A 275 11.32 5.16 0.20
CA GLU A 275 11.01 3.95 0.96
C GLU A 275 10.62 2.75 0.07
N VAL A 276 10.42 2.94 -1.24
CA VAL A 276 10.03 1.88 -2.18
C VAL A 276 11.28 1.08 -2.63
N PRO A 277 11.45 -0.19 -2.22
CA PRO A 277 12.61 -1.00 -2.58
C PRO A 277 12.50 -1.54 -4.01
N GLU A 278 13.55 -2.19 -4.50
CA GLU A 278 13.52 -2.87 -5.79
C GLU A 278 12.56 -4.06 -5.79
N GLY A 279 11.80 -4.22 -6.86
CA GLY A 279 10.77 -5.24 -7.00
C GLY A 279 9.92 -5.03 -8.27
N PRO A 280 8.95 -5.92 -8.54
CA PRO A 280 8.20 -5.95 -9.80
C PRO A 280 7.37 -4.68 -10.05
N TRP A 281 6.96 -3.98 -8.98
CA TRP A 281 6.26 -2.69 -9.03
C TRP A 281 7.06 -1.55 -9.65
N LYS A 282 8.37 -1.70 -9.90
CA LYS A 282 9.22 -0.70 -10.56
C LYS A 282 9.38 -0.88 -12.08
N LEU A 283 8.77 -1.92 -12.67
CA LEU A 283 9.15 -2.36 -14.03
C LEU A 283 8.39 -1.67 -15.18
N TRP A 284 7.14 -1.25 -14.99
CA TRP A 284 6.26 -0.79 -16.08
C TRP A 284 5.45 0.46 -15.73
N GLY A 285 4.94 1.14 -16.77
CA GLY A 285 4.06 2.31 -16.69
C GLY A 285 4.78 3.65 -16.85
N GLU A 286 4.22 4.56 -17.66
CA GLU A 286 4.71 5.94 -17.79
C GLU A 286 4.42 6.79 -16.55
N ASN A 287 3.42 6.40 -15.75
CA ASN A 287 3.16 6.95 -14.41
C ASN A 287 4.11 6.42 -13.32
N ASN A 288 5.11 5.61 -13.64
CA ASN A 288 5.99 4.96 -12.66
C ASN A 288 7.36 5.66 -12.63
N PRO A 289 7.70 6.41 -11.55
CA PRO A 289 8.96 7.16 -11.49
C PRO A 289 10.22 6.27 -11.52
N PHE A 290 10.06 4.95 -11.37
CA PHE A 290 11.15 3.97 -11.41
C PHE A 290 11.27 3.22 -12.74
N ALA A 291 10.24 3.25 -13.60
CA ALA A 291 10.23 2.44 -14.81
C ALA A 291 11.23 2.97 -15.84
N LYS A 292 12.13 2.08 -16.29
CA LYS A 292 13.08 2.40 -17.36
C LYS A 292 12.36 2.34 -18.71
N THR A 293 12.11 3.49 -19.31
CA THR A 293 11.62 3.60 -20.69
C THR A 293 12.52 2.80 -21.63
N SER A 294 12.03 1.64 -22.05
CA SER A 294 12.76 0.69 -22.90
C SER A 294 12.69 1.11 -24.37
N GLY A 295 13.14 2.34 -24.62
CA GLY A 295 12.94 3.07 -25.87
C GLY A 295 13.92 4.23 -26.03
N GLY A 296 15.13 4.10 -25.47
CA GLY A 296 16.22 5.05 -25.63
C GLY A 296 17.48 4.37 -26.16
N GLU A 297 17.91 4.75 -27.37
CA GLU A 297 19.34 4.78 -27.68
C GLU A 297 20.07 5.74 -26.71
N ALA A 298 21.40 5.80 -26.77
CA ALA A 298 22.24 6.48 -25.78
C ALA A 298 22.10 8.02 -25.71
N GLY A 299 20.95 8.51 -25.25
CA GLY A 299 20.68 9.89 -24.83
C GLY A 299 20.92 10.02 -23.33
N SER A 300 21.75 10.99 -22.95
CA SER A 300 22.30 11.10 -21.60
C SER A 300 21.33 11.67 -20.55
N GLY A 301 20.31 10.90 -20.16
CA GLY A 301 19.50 11.13 -18.95
C GLY A 301 20.28 10.80 -17.66
N SER A 302 21.50 11.34 -17.56
CA SER A 302 22.46 11.08 -16.47
C SER A 302 22.02 11.73 -15.16
N ALA A 303 22.51 11.23 -14.02
CA ALA A 303 22.36 11.83 -12.69
C ALA A 303 23.20 13.12 -12.50
N THR A 304 23.26 13.94 -13.55
CA THR A 304 24.04 15.18 -13.70
C THR A 304 23.19 16.33 -14.25
N ASP A 305 21.87 16.19 -14.25
CA ASP A 305 20.91 17.29 -14.43
C ASP A 305 21.20 18.39 -13.39
N PRO A 306 21.69 19.57 -13.79
CA PRO A 306 22.05 20.63 -12.85
C PRO A 306 20.85 21.17 -12.08
N GLU A 307 19.66 21.21 -12.69
CA GLU A 307 18.46 21.78 -12.07
C GLU A 307 17.94 20.86 -10.96
N ARG A 308 17.91 19.54 -11.18
CA ARG A 308 17.65 18.57 -10.09
C ARG A 308 18.70 18.64 -8.98
N ILE A 309 19.99 18.78 -9.30
CA ILE A 309 21.05 18.86 -8.28
C ILE A 309 20.93 20.16 -7.47
N VAL A 310 20.64 21.29 -8.10
CA VAL A 310 20.39 22.57 -7.41
C VAL A 310 19.16 22.45 -6.52
N LYS A 311 18.03 21.98 -7.04
CA LYS A 311 16.78 21.85 -6.27
C LYS A 311 16.90 20.89 -5.08
N LEU A 312 17.66 19.80 -5.21
CA LEU A 312 17.96 18.89 -4.09
C LEU A 312 18.88 19.54 -3.04
N ARG A 313 19.78 20.45 -3.43
CA ARG A 313 20.59 21.23 -2.47
C ARG A 313 19.75 22.29 -1.76
N GLU A 314 18.95 23.05 -2.49
CA GLU A 314 18.03 24.05 -1.92
C GLU A 314 17.09 23.42 -0.88
N MET A 315 16.49 22.26 -1.20
CA MET A 315 15.65 21.52 -0.26
C MET A 315 16.43 20.99 0.95
N ALA A 316 17.70 20.57 0.79
CA ALA A 316 18.54 20.12 1.90
C ALA A 316 19.01 21.28 2.80
N GLU A 317 19.34 22.44 2.21
CA GLU A 317 19.73 23.65 2.94
C GLU A 317 18.54 24.24 3.70
N GLN A 318 17.35 24.27 3.11
CA GLN A 318 16.10 24.61 3.83
C GLN A 318 15.87 23.67 5.03
N TYR A 319 16.05 22.36 4.85
CA TYR A 319 15.86 21.37 5.92
C TYR A 319 16.91 21.46 7.06
N LEU A 320 18.08 22.05 6.81
CA LEU A 320 19.05 22.40 7.86
C LEU A 320 18.76 23.77 8.49
N GLY A 321 18.20 24.72 7.74
CA GLY A 321 17.87 26.06 8.24
C GLY A 321 16.76 26.08 9.29
N ASP A 322 15.77 25.19 9.17
CA ASP A 322 14.64 25.07 10.10
C ASP A 322 14.98 24.31 11.41
N LEU A 323 16.24 23.93 11.63
CA LEU A 323 16.67 23.32 12.91
C LEU A 323 16.80 24.40 13.99
N PRO A 324 16.07 24.30 15.13
CA PRO A 324 16.10 25.32 16.17
C PRO A 324 17.48 25.38 16.83
N THR A 325 18.19 26.48 16.62
CA THR A 325 19.46 26.76 17.30
C THR A 325 19.22 26.94 18.80
N GLY A 326 19.92 26.14 19.61
CA GLY A 326 19.68 26.05 21.05
C GLY A 326 19.97 27.38 21.76
N ALA A 327 19.03 27.83 22.59
CA ALA A 327 19.17 29.05 23.37
C ALA A 327 20.36 28.96 24.37
N ALA A 328 21.23 29.96 24.34
CA ALA A 328 22.33 30.14 25.29
C ALA A 328 22.56 31.63 25.54
N SER A 329 22.83 31.98 26.81
CA SER A 329 22.81 33.34 27.37
C SER A 329 21.41 34.02 27.37
N ALA A 330 21.12 34.95 28.28
CA ALA A 330 21.97 35.53 29.32
C ALA A 330 21.43 35.30 30.75
N ALA A 331 22.33 35.38 31.72
CA ALA A 331 22.03 35.45 33.14
C ALA A 331 23.02 36.41 33.82
N GLU A 332 22.64 37.69 33.86
CA GLU A 332 23.12 38.77 34.74
C GLU A 332 21.94 39.73 34.96
#